data_AF-A0A850REX2-F1
#
_entry.id   AF-A0A850REX2-F1
#
_cell.length_a   1.000
_cell.length_b   1.000
_cell.length_c   1.000
_cell.angle_alpha   90.00
_cell.angle_beta   90.00
_cell.angle_gamma   90.00
#
_symmetry.space_group_name_H-M   'P 1'
#
loop_
_entity.id
_entity.type
_entity.pdbx_description
1 polymer ?
#
loop_
_entity_poly.entity_id
_entity_poly.type
_entity_poly.pdbx_seq_one_letter_code
_entity_poly.pdbx_strand_id
1 'polypeptide(L)'
;MKTKLIGVDKAFAVGERFGLDDNGQFELLTLLYERHGEAPWPESLVARNATRMLCQNQQKSQQQAFERLLAANGDEAVGLELRHHTLEQWAAIFPDASEPGRFRHQYFDARGFFSHGTFDTAQAALKAAIREGFCVLDPGVLDRLSQTPEWASGLIALEAVQRHNADIWERRQAALLSTI
;
A
#
# COMPACT_ATOMS: atom_id res chain seq x y z
N MET A 1 49.45 13.63 1.32
CA MET A 1 48.41 14.61 1.73
C MET A 1 47.24 13.81 2.32
N LYS A 2 46.78 14.16 3.53
CA LYS A 2 45.65 13.47 4.19
C LYS A 2 44.33 14.07 3.67
N THR A 3 43.53 13.28 2.97
CA THR A 3 42.18 13.68 2.53
C THR A 3 41.23 13.53 3.71
N LYS A 4 40.61 14.64 4.12
CA LYS A 4 39.64 14.70 5.21
C LYS A 4 38.29 14.23 4.67
N LEU A 5 37.79 13.10 5.16
CA LEU A 5 36.41 12.66 4.92
C LEU A 5 35.46 13.69 5.54
N ILE A 6 34.76 14.44 4.70
CA ILE A 6 33.66 15.29 5.15
C ILE A 6 32.48 14.33 5.37
N GLY A 7 32.02 14.24 6.62
CA GLY A 7 30.92 13.37 7.01
C GLY A 7 29.65 13.70 6.23
N VAL A 8 28.96 12.64 5.79
CA VAL A 8 27.66 12.66 5.08
C VAL A 8 26.56 13.43 5.82
N ASP A 9 26.75 13.69 7.11
CA ASP A 9 25.77 14.38 7.96
C ASP A 9 25.57 15.87 7.60
N LYS A 10 26.52 16.52 6.92
CA LYS A 10 26.39 17.96 6.59
C LYS A 10 25.58 18.27 5.33
N ALA A 11 25.32 17.29 4.46
CA ALA A 11 24.54 17.53 3.24
C ALA A 11 23.03 17.63 3.49
N PHE A 12 22.54 17.13 4.62
CA PHE A 12 21.12 17.11 4.97
C PHE A 12 20.60 18.42 5.63
N ALA A 13 21.45 19.45 5.76
CA ALA A 13 21.13 20.67 6.50
C ALA A 13 20.44 21.77 5.68
N VAL A 14 20.15 21.55 4.40
CA VAL A 14 19.45 22.54 3.56
C VAL A 14 18.07 21.97 3.23
N GLY A 15 17.02 22.64 3.74
CA GLY A 15 15.63 22.23 3.60
C GLY A 15 15.08 22.39 2.18
N GLU A 16 15.61 21.65 1.22
CA GLU A 16 15.07 21.52 -0.12
C GLU A 16 14.17 20.28 -0.19
N ARG A 17 12.92 20.47 -0.65
CA ARG A 17 11.97 19.37 -0.87
C ARG A 17 12.50 18.49 -2.00
N PHE A 18 12.82 17.25 -1.68
CA PHE A 18 13.24 16.26 -2.68
C PHE A 18 12.01 15.71 -3.41
N GLY A 19 11.92 15.99 -4.71
CA GLY A 19 10.95 15.37 -5.62
C GLY A 19 11.57 14.18 -6.35
N LEU A 20 10.74 13.15 -6.59
CA LEU A 20 11.00 12.14 -7.61
C LEU A 20 10.39 12.64 -8.92
N ASP A 21 11.05 12.43 -10.05
CA ASP A 21 10.47 12.67 -11.37
C ASP A 21 9.38 11.62 -11.69
N ASP A 22 8.71 11.80 -12.83
CA ASP A 22 7.63 10.91 -13.31
C ASP A 22 8.09 9.45 -13.54
N ASN A 23 9.40 9.19 -13.50
CA ASN A 23 10.01 7.86 -13.61
C ASN A 23 10.57 7.34 -12.27
N GLY A 24 10.36 8.05 -11.16
CA GLY A 24 10.87 7.68 -9.85
C GLY A 24 12.36 7.92 -9.65
N GLN A 25 13.02 8.74 -10.50
CA GLN A 25 14.41 9.15 -10.33
C GLN A 25 14.51 10.45 -9.52
N PHE A 26 15.57 10.59 -8.73
CA PHE A 26 15.84 11.83 -7.98
C PHE A 26 16.27 12.95 -8.94
N GLU A 27 15.57 14.08 -8.91
CA GLU A 27 15.98 15.31 -9.63
C GLU A 27 17.39 15.81 -9.25
N LEU A 28 17.93 15.39 -8.10
CA LEU A 28 19.24 15.80 -7.60
C LEU A 28 20.44 15.30 -8.43
N LEU A 29 20.29 14.25 -9.25
CA LEU A 29 21.40 13.77 -10.06
C LEU A 29 21.74 14.74 -11.20
N THR A 30 20.77 15.51 -11.69
CA THR A 30 20.98 16.45 -12.80
C THR A 30 21.65 17.75 -12.34
N LEU A 31 21.23 18.31 -11.20
CA LEU A 31 21.73 19.62 -10.71
C LEU A 31 23.18 19.59 -10.21
N LEU A 32 23.65 18.45 -9.68
CA LEU A 32 25.07 18.31 -9.28
C LEU A 32 26.00 18.03 -10.48
N TYR A 33 25.46 17.49 -11.58
CA TYR A 33 26.19 17.19 -12.81
C TYR A 33 26.64 18.46 -13.54
N GLU A 34 25.77 19.48 -13.60
CA GLU A 34 26.01 20.73 -14.34
C GLU A 34 27.14 21.59 -13.75
N ARG A 35 27.47 21.45 -12.47
CA ARG A 35 28.43 22.33 -11.78
C ARG A 35 29.88 21.83 -11.79
N HIS A 36 30.11 20.52 -11.93
CA HIS A 36 31.44 19.95 -11.63
C HIS A 36 32.10 19.15 -12.76
N GLY A 37 31.43 18.93 -13.91
CA GLY A 37 32.07 18.46 -15.15
C GLY A 37 32.68 17.04 -15.12
N GLU A 38 32.70 16.39 -13.96
CA GLU A 38 33.11 14.99 -13.79
C GLU A 38 32.24 14.37 -12.70
N ALA A 39 31.60 13.24 -12.99
CA ALA A 39 30.86 12.47 -12.00
C ALA A 39 31.86 11.74 -11.09
N PRO A 40 32.01 12.14 -9.81
CA PRO A 40 32.76 11.32 -8.87
C PRO A 40 31.81 10.20 -8.42
N TRP A 41 32.30 8.97 -8.37
CA TRP A 41 31.60 7.73 -8.00
C TRP A 41 30.82 7.06 -9.15
N PRO A 42 30.93 5.72 -9.32
CA PRO A 42 30.07 5.02 -10.26
C PRO A 42 28.63 5.20 -9.78
N GLU A 43 27.78 5.77 -10.64
CA GLU A 43 26.35 6.04 -10.39
C GLU A 43 25.62 4.87 -9.71
N SER A 44 26.09 3.64 -9.94
CA SER A 44 25.60 2.42 -9.33
C SER A 44 25.77 2.33 -7.80
N LEU A 45 26.83 2.86 -7.18
CA LEU A 45 27.04 2.73 -5.73
C LEU A 45 26.17 3.71 -4.94
N VAL A 46 26.06 4.96 -5.42
CA VAL A 46 25.22 6.00 -4.83
C VAL A 46 23.75 5.59 -4.96
N ALA A 47 23.31 5.16 -6.15
CA ALA A 47 21.96 4.65 -6.38
C ALA A 47 21.65 3.45 -5.47
N ARG A 48 22.53 2.44 -5.38
CA ARG A 48 22.33 1.27 -4.51
C ARG A 48 22.21 1.63 -3.04
N ASN A 49 23.00 2.59 -2.56
CA ASN A 49 22.93 3.04 -1.17
C ASN A 49 21.65 3.85 -0.90
N ALA A 50 21.24 4.72 -1.82
CA ALA A 50 19.99 5.47 -1.73
C ALA A 50 18.77 4.55 -1.72
N THR A 51 18.69 3.58 -2.64
CA THR A 51 17.63 2.56 -2.66
C THR A 51 17.59 1.78 -1.35
N ARG A 52 18.75 1.35 -0.82
CA ARG A 52 18.82 0.66 0.48
C ARG A 52 18.26 1.53 1.61
N MET A 53 18.64 2.81 1.69
CA MET A 53 18.15 3.72 2.72
C MET A 53 16.64 3.94 2.61
N LEU A 54 16.11 4.13 1.40
CA LEU A 54 14.68 4.29 1.17
C LEU A 54 13.89 3.04 1.60
N CYS A 55 14.33 1.85 1.19
CA CYS A 55 13.70 0.60 1.62
C CYS A 55 13.73 0.43 3.15
N GLN A 56 14.85 0.77 3.80
CA GLN A 56 14.97 0.70 5.26
C GLN A 56 14.05 1.71 5.95
N ASN A 57 13.95 2.93 5.44
CA ASN A 57 13.07 3.97 5.99
C ASN A 57 11.59 3.57 5.83
N GLN A 58 11.23 3.01 4.68
CA GLN A 58 9.88 2.49 4.43
C GLN A 58 9.55 1.32 5.36
N GLN A 59 10.47 0.38 5.56
CA GLN A 59 10.25 -0.73 6.50
C GLN A 59 10.07 -0.24 7.94
N LYS A 60 10.87 0.74 8.37
CA LYS A 60 10.74 1.35 9.71
C LYS A 60 9.40 2.06 9.88
N SER A 61 8.97 2.84 8.90
CA SER A 61 7.69 3.55 8.99
C SER A 61 6.50 2.58 9.00
N GLN A 62 6.54 1.52 8.19
CA GLN A 62 5.53 0.47 8.19
C GLN A 62 5.46 -0.26 9.54
N GLN A 63 6.62 -0.58 10.13
CA GLN A 63 6.69 -1.22 11.45
C GLN A 63 6.13 -0.32 12.56
N GLN A 64 6.46 0.97 12.55
CA GLN A 64 5.92 1.94 13.50
C GLN A 64 4.40 2.11 13.35
N ALA A 65 3.89 2.14 12.11
CA ALA A 65 2.45 2.18 11.86
C ALA A 65 1.77 0.92 12.40
N PHE A 66 2.36 -0.26 12.17
CA PHE A 66 1.83 -1.53 12.66
C PHE A 66 1.71 -1.57 14.18
N GLU A 67 2.78 -1.23 14.89
CA GLU A 67 2.80 -1.19 16.36
C GLU A 67 1.79 -0.18 16.91
N ARG A 68 1.72 1.01 16.32
CA ARG A 68 0.76 2.05 16.71
C ARG A 68 -0.69 1.60 16.55
N LEU A 69 -1.01 0.95 15.42
CA LEU A 69 -2.38 0.53 15.11
C LEU A 69 -2.83 -0.61 16.02
N LEU A 70 -1.97 -1.59 16.29
CA LEU A 70 -2.26 -2.65 17.26
C LEU A 70 -2.47 -2.07 18.66
N ALA A 71 -1.55 -1.23 19.13
CA ALA A 71 -1.68 -0.64 20.47
C ALA A 71 -2.96 0.19 20.62
N ALA A 72 -3.38 0.89 19.56
CA ALA A 72 -4.62 1.67 19.56
C ALA A 72 -5.90 0.81 19.58
N ASN A 73 -5.80 -0.47 19.20
CA ASN A 73 -6.92 -1.42 19.15
C ASN A 73 -6.77 -2.57 20.16
N GLY A 74 -6.09 -2.33 21.28
CA GLY A 74 -5.94 -3.33 22.35
C GLY A 74 -5.10 -4.55 21.96
N ASP A 75 -4.07 -4.34 21.14
CA ASP A 75 -3.17 -5.36 20.58
C ASP A 75 -3.84 -6.38 19.65
N GLU A 76 -5.05 -6.08 19.17
CA GLU A 76 -5.81 -6.89 18.23
C GLU A 76 -5.84 -6.23 16.84
N ALA A 77 -5.70 -7.02 15.77
CA ALA A 77 -5.79 -6.51 14.40
C ALA A 77 -7.22 -6.58 13.84
N VAL A 78 -8.03 -7.54 14.33
CA VAL A 78 -9.43 -7.67 13.95
C VAL A 78 -10.23 -6.43 14.40
N GLY A 79 -11.14 -5.97 13.53
CA GLY A 79 -11.99 -4.81 13.77
C GLY A 79 -11.34 -3.47 13.41
N LEU A 80 -10.07 -3.47 13.00
CA LEU A 80 -9.43 -2.26 12.47
C LEU A 80 -10.09 -1.83 11.16
N GLU A 81 -10.48 -0.55 11.13
CA GLU A 81 -10.89 0.16 9.93
C GLU A 81 -9.90 1.29 9.67
N LEU A 82 -9.29 1.26 8.48
CA LEU A 82 -8.12 2.05 8.14
C LEU A 82 -8.37 2.81 6.85
N ARG A 83 -8.17 4.13 6.87
CA ARG A 83 -8.14 4.96 5.66
C ARG A 83 -6.76 4.92 5.02
N HIS A 84 -6.73 4.97 3.69
CA HIS A 84 -5.53 5.24 2.92
C HIS A 84 -5.01 6.65 3.24
N HIS A 85 -3.69 6.80 3.33
CA HIS A 85 -3.09 8.08 3.73
C HIS A 85 -3.35 9.25 2.74
N THR A 86 -3.61 8.94 1.46
CA THR A 86 -3.82 9.95 0.39
C THR A 86 -5.10 9.75 -0.42
N LEU A 87 -5.78 8.61 -0.29
CA LEU A 87 -6.94 8.26 -1.13
C LEU A 87 -8.20 8.18 -0.27
N GLU A 88 -9.35 8.49 -0.85
CA GLU A 88 -10.67 8.24 -0.25
C GLU A 88 -11.05 6.76 -0.42
N GLN A 89 -10.22 5.91 0.20
CA GLN A 89 -10.33 4.47 0.20
C GLN A 89 -10.01 3.95 1.60
N TRP A 90 -10.60 2.82 1.93
CA TRP A 90 -10.48 2.20 3.25
C TRP A 90 -10.23 0.71 3.17
N ALA A 91 -9.71 0.17 4.27
CA ALA A 91 -9.49 -1.24 4.51
C ALA A 91 -10.12 -1.62 5.85
N ALA A 92 -10.84 -2.73 5.91
CA ALA A 92 -11.33 -3.34 7.15
C ALA A 92 -10.73 -4.74 7.34
N ILE A 93 -10.42 -5.12 8.58
CA ILE A 93 -9.82 -6.43 8.91
C ILE A 93 -10.79 -7.27 9.74
N PHE A 94 -11.10 -8.47 9.28
CA PHE A 94 -12.03 -9.38 9.95
C PHE A 94 -11.72 -10.86 9.66
N PRO A 95 -12.26 -11.81 10.44
CA PRO A 95 -12.21 -13.23 10.10
C PRO A 95 -12.82 -13.49 8.72
N ASP A 96 -12.18 -14.32 7.91
CA ASP A 96 -12.68 -14.64 6.58
C ASP A 96 -13.90 -15.56 6.68
N ALA A 97 -15.04 -15.09 6.17
CA ALA A 97 -16.29 -15.85 6.19
C ALA A 97 -16.32 -17.00 5.17
N SER A 98 -15.50 -16.93 4.12
CA SER A 98 -15.40 -17.93 3.06
C SER A 98 -14.41 -19.05 3.42
N GLU A 99 -13.39 -18.73 4.22
CA GLU A 99 -12.33 -19.65 4.63
C GLU A 99 -12.16 -19.67 6.17
N PRO A 100 -12.86 -20.58 6.88
CA PRO A 100 -12.81 -20.66 8.34
C PRO A 100 -11.38 -20.75 8.89
N GLY A 101 -11.07 -19.93 9.88
CA GLY A 101 -9.75 -19.85 10.52
C GLY A 101 -8.74 -18.94 9.82
N ARG A 102 -9.10 -18.37 8.66
CA ARG A 102 -8.31 -17.35 7.98
C ARG A 102 -8.86 -15.95 8.25
N PHE A 103 -8.12 -14.94 7.85
CA PHE A 103 -8.44 -13.53 8.05
C PHE A 103 -8.41 -12.79 6.73
N ARG A 104 -9.27 -11.78 6.61
CA ARG A 104 -9.42 -10.98 5.41
C ARG A 104 -9.09 -9.52 5.71
N HIS A 105 -8.34 -8.87 4.82
CA HIS A 105 -8.55 -7.43 4.62
C HIS A 105 -9.55 -7.23 3.48
N GLN A 106 -10.41 -6.23 3.61
CA GLN A 106 -11.40 -5.89 2.60
C GLN A 106 -11.27 -4.42 2.28
N TYR A 107 -10.99 -4.11 1.01
CA TYR A 107 -10.89 -2.75 0.52
C TYR A 107 -12.22 -2.25 -0.02
N PHE A 108 -12.52 -0.98 0.24
CA PHE A 108 -13.73 -0.30 -0.16
C PHE A 108 -13.53 1.20 -0.36
N ASP A 109 -14.41 1.80 -1.17
CA ASP A 109 -14.56 3.24 -1.32
C ASP A 109 -16.03 3.64 -1.06
N ALA A 110 -16.40 4.90 -1.33
CA ALA A 110 -17.77 5.37 -1.14
C ALA A 110 -18.84 4.59 -1.95
N ARG A 111 -18.44 3.84 -2.98
CA ARG A 111 -19.32 3.04 -3.85
C ARG A 111 -19.32 1.57 -3.48
N GLY A 112 -18.59 1.15 -2.44
CA GLY A 112 -18.60 -0.24 -1.97
C GLY A 112 -17.26 -0.96 -2.11
N PHE A 113 -17.35 -2.27 -2.04
CA PHE A 113 -16.19 -3.17 -2.07
C PHE A 113 -15.59 -3.29 -3.47
N PHE A 114 -14.26 -3.32 -3.56
CA PHE A 114 -13.58 -3.48 -4.84
C PHE A 114 -12.44 -4.52 -4.85
N SER A 115 -11.87 -4.87 -3.70
CA SER A 115 -10.79 -5.85 -3.61
C SER A 115 -10.68 -6.42 -2.20
N HIS A 116 -10.12 -7.62 -2.06
CA HIS A 116 -9.83 -8.24 -0.77
C HIS A 116 -8.61 -9.14 -0.88
N GLY A 117 -8.09 -9.55 0.27
CA GLY A 117 -7.02 -10.53 0.39
C GLY A 117 -7.21 -11.39 1.64
N THR A 118 -6.88 -12.67 1.53
CA THR A 118 -7.03 -13.66 2.62
C THR A 118 -5.68 -14.13 3.12
N PHE A 119 -5.52 -14.17 4.44
CA PHE A 119 -4.28 -14.34 5.18
C PHE A 119 -4.45 -15.32 6.33
N ASP A 120 -3.33 -15.92 6.76
CA ASP A 120 -3.35 -16.93 7.83
C ASP A 120 -3.43 -16.30 9.22
N THR A 121 -3.14 -15.01 9.36
CA THR A 121 -3.23 -14.26 10.62
C THR A 121 -3.77 -12.85 10.40
N ALA A 122 -4.49 -12.30 11.37
CA ALA A 122 -4.99 -10.93 11.32
C ALA A 122 -3.84 -9.90 11.21
N GLN A 123 -2.71 -10.17 11.88
CA GLN A 123 -1.52 -9.33 11.81
C GLN A 123 -0.88 -9.34 10.42
N ALA A 124 -0.94 -10.46 9.69
CA ALA A 124 -0.48 -10.51 8.30
C ALA A 124 -1.39 -9.67 7.38
N ALA A 125 -2.71 -9.73 7.58
CA ALA A 125 -3.66 -8.89 6.85
C ALA A 125 -3.40 -7.40 7.10
N LEU A 126 -3.15 -7.00 8.35
CA LEU A 126 -2.78 -5.64 8.73
C LEU A 126 -1.47 -5.18 8.08
N LYS A 127 -0.42 -6.02 8.12
CA LYS A 127 0.86 -5.70 7.46
C LYS A 127 0.71 -5.51 5.96
N ALA A 128 -0.15 -6.29 5.30
CA ALA A 128 -0.44 -6.12 3.89
C ALA A 128 -1.14 -4.77 3.62
N ALA A 129 -2.19 -4.45 4.39
CA ALA A 129 -2.89 -3.17 4.26
C ALA A 129 -1.97 -1.95 4.47
N ILE A 130 -1.07 -2.00 5.46
CA ILE A 130 -0.09 -0.92 5.71
C ILE A 130 0.88 -0.76 4.55
N ARG A 131 1.33 -1.86 3.92
CA ARG A 131 2.21 -1.80 2.73
C ARG A 131 1.53 -1.11 1.56
N GLU A 132 0.22 -1.26 1.46
CA GLU A 132 -0.63 -0.63 0.44
C GLU A 132 -1.08 0.79 0.83
N GLY A 133 -0.63 1.32 1.98
CA GLY A 133 -0.84 2.72 2.37
C GLY A 133 -2.05 2.97 3.27
N PHE A 134 -2.74 1.92 3.73
CA PHE A 134 -3.83 2.01 4.71
C PHE A 134 -3.26 2.03 6.13
N CYS A 135 -3.15 3.22 6.72
CA CYS A 135 -2.45 3.38 8.00
C CYS A 135 -3.04 4.45 8.94
N VAL A 136 -4.18 5.04 8.58
CA VAL A 136 -4.90 6.04 9.39
C VAL A 136 -6.16 5.40 9.96
N LEU A 137 -6.33 5.39 11.28
CA LEU A 137 -7.55 4.85 11.89
C LEU A 137 -8.77 5.65 11.47
N ASP A 138 -9.83 4.95 11.10
CA ASP A 138 -11.14 5.53 10.83
C ASP A 138 -12.27 4.58 11.29
N PRO A 139 -12.45 4.39 12.62
CA PRO A 139 -13.41 3.42 13.14
C PRO A 139 -14.86 3.72 12.73
N GLY A 140 -15.62 2.69 12.37
CA GLY A 140 -17.02 2.78 11.98
C GLY A 140 -17.25 3.40 10.60
N VAL A 141 -16.21 3.60 9.79
CA VAL A 141 -16.37 4.15 8.42
C VAL A 141 -17.12 3.20 7.50
N LEU A 142 -16.97 1.89 7.67
CA LEU A 142 -17.74 0.91 6.92
C LEU A 142 -19.23 1.03 7.23
N ASP A 143 -19.59 1.16 8.50
CA ASP A 143 -20.98 1.37 8.92
C ASP A 143 -21.53 2.70 8.38
N ARG A 144 -20.72 3.76 8.41
CA ARG A 144 -21.13 5.07 7.86
C ARG A 144 -21.35 5.03 6.36
N LEU A 145 -20.43 4.45 5.59
CA LEU A 145 -20.50 4.43 4.13
C LEU A 145 -21.56 3.46 3.61
N SER A 146 -21.72 2.29 4.26
CA SER A 146 -22.69 1.28 3.84
C SER A 146 -24.15 1.71 3.91
N GLN A 147 -24.44 2.79 4.64
CA GLN A 147 -25.78 3.38 4.76
C GLN A 147 -26.08 4.43 3.67
N THR A 148 -25.12 4.73 2.79
CA THR A 148 -25.28 5.77 1.76
C THR A 148 -25.96 5.25 0.49
N PRO A 149 -26.74 6.09 -0.23
CA PRO A 149 -27.28 5.75 -1.54
C PRO A 149 -26.20 5.43 -2.59
N GLU A 150 -25.05 6.10 -2.51
CA GLU A 150 -23.90 5.90 -3.39
C GLU A 150 -23.35 4.48 -3.24
N TRP A 151 -23.22 4.00 -2.00
CA TRP A 151 -22.82 2.63 -1.70
C TRP A 151 -23.82 1.61 -2.26
N ALA A 152 -25.11 1.83 -2.01
CA ALA A 152 -26.15 0.95 -2.54
C ALA A 152 -26.11 0.86 -4.07
N SER A 153 -25.90 1.99 -4.74
CA SER A 153 -25.77 2.04 -6.20
C SER A 153 -24.54 1.28 -6.71
N GLY A 154 -23.41 1.43 -6.03
CA GLY A 154 -22.19 0.72 -6.41
C GLY A 154 -22.25 -0.79 -6.13
N LEU A 155 -22.97 -1.24 -5.10
CA LEU A 155 -23.25 -2.67 -4.89
C LEU A 155 -24.06 -3.29 -6.04
N ILE A 156 -25.05 -2.57 -6.59
CA ILE A 156 -25.80 -3.03 -7.77
C ILE A 156 -24.86 -3.21 -8.97
N ALA A 157 -23.95 -2.25 -9.18
CA ALA A 157 -22.96 -2.34 -10.25
C ALA A 157 -21.97 -3.50 -10.04
N LEU A 158 -21.50 -3.69 -8.80
CA LEU A 158 -20.61 -4.80 -8.43
C LEU A 158 -21.29 -6.15 -8.69
N GLU A 159 -22.55 -6.30 -8.30
CA GLU A 159 -23.32 -7.52 -8.53
C GLU A 159 -23.45 -7.83 -10.03
N ALA A 160 -23.72 -6.82 -10.86
CA ALA A 160 -23.78 -6.98 -12.31
C ALA A 160 -22.45 -7.50 -12.89
N VAL A 161 -21.32 -6.96 -12.43
CA VAL A 161 -19.97 -7.41 -12.83
C VAL A 161 -19.72 -8.85 -12.37
N GLN A 162 -20.07 -9.19 -11.14
CA GLN A 162 -19.88 -10.55 -10.61
C GLN A 162 -20.68 -11.59 -11.38
N ARG A 163 -21.96 -11.31 -11.68
CA ARG A 163 -22.79 -12.18 -12.52
C ARG A 163 -22.20 -12.36 -13.91
N HIS A 164 -21.78 -11.27 -14.55
CA HIS A 164 -21.15 -11.34 -15.87
C HIS A 164 -19.87 -12.19 -15.87
N ASN A 165 -19.03 -12.05 -14.83
CA ASN A 165 -17.81 -12.84 -14.68
C ASN A 165 -18.13 -14.33 -14.46
N ALA A 166 -19.15 -14.66 -13.67
CA ALA A 166 -19.60 -16.03 -13.47
C ALA A 166 -20.04 -16.68 -14.79
N ASP A 167 -20.86 -15.99 -15.58
CA ASP A 167 -21.31 -16.45 -16.90
C ASP A 167 -20.13 -16.76 -17.85
N ILE A 168 -19.10 -15.90 -17.85
CA ILE A 168 -17.89 -16.12 -18.67
C ILE A 168 -17.17 -17.40 -18.23
N TRP A 169 -17.02 -17.61 -16.93
CA TRP A 169 -16.36 -18.80 -16.39
C TRP A 169 -17.09 -20.08 -16.76
N GLU A 170 -18.41 -20.11 -16.62
CA GLU A 170 -19.24 -21.27 -16.97
C GLU A 170 -19.13 -21.62 -18.45
N ARG A 171 -19.23 -20.62 -19.34
CA ARG A 171 -19.10 -20.84 -20.80
C ARG A 171 -17.73 -21.39 -21.18
N ARG A 172 -16.66 -20.89 -20.55
CA ARG A 172 -15.30 -21.39 -20.79
C ARG A 172 -15.12 -22.83 -20.30
N GLN A 173 -15.65 -23.14 -19.12
CA GLN A 173 -15.58 -24.49 -18.57
C GLN A 173 -16.36 -25.49 -19.42
N ALA A 174 -17.56 -25.12 -19.88
CA ALA A 174 -18.35 -25.95 -20.80
C ALA A 174 -17.63 -26.21 -22.13
N ALA A 175 -17.01 -25.18 -22.72
CA ALA A 175 -16.24 -25.33 -23.96
C ALA A 175 -15.05 -26.30 -23.80
N LEU A 176 -14.30 -26.20 -22.69
CA LEU A 176 -13.17 -27.10 -22.40
C LEU A 176 -13.64 -28.55 -22.23
N LEU A 177 -14.76 -28.77 -21.54
CA LEU A 177 -15.31 -30.12 -21.33
C LEU A 177 -15.92 -30.73 -22.59
N SER A 178 -16.42 -29.91 -23.53
CA SER A 178 -16.99 -30.37 -24.81
C SER A 178 -15.97 -30.74 -25.88
N THR A 179 -14.67 -30.51 -25.61
CA THR A 179 -13.56 -30.75 -26.56
C THR A 179 -12.81 -32.06 -26.26
N ILE A 180 -13.20 -32.79 -25.19
CA ILE A 180 -12.67 -34.11 -24.78
C ILE A 180 -13.67 -35.18 -25.22
#